data_AF-A0A919STR2-F1
#
_entry.id   AF-A0A919STR2-F1
#
_cell.length_a   1.000
_cell.length_b   1.000
_cell.length_c   1.000
_cell.angle_alpha   90.00
_cell.angle_beta   90.00
_cell.angle_gamma   90.00
#
_symmetry.space_group_name_H-M   'P 1'
#
loop_
_entity.id
_entity.type
_entity.pdbx_description
1 polymer ?
#
loop_
_entity_poly.entity_id
_entity_poly.type
_entity_poly.pdbx_seq_one_letter_code
_entity_poly.pdbx_strand_id
1 'polypeptide(L)'
;MTAVAAPTVRLRLAPGDTRGKLLDGAWWPRTNDLTTELPQLVAELSGRRGTITHALARTEDWQAPHPKRLPGDRRAVRLAWFSSQPHGLVTLMTDFGRDRYDLAIVPVDATGEQAETVMAAAADPDGERRAPDLLTGLTA
;
A
#
# COMPACT_ATOMS: atom_id res chain seq x y z
N MET A 1 -5.43 26.59 -17.59
CA MET A 1 -5.20 25.86 -16.32
C MET A 1 -4.63 24.50 -16.69
N THR A 2 -3.30 24.38 -16.68
CA THR A 2 -2.62 23.11 -16.92
C THR A 2 -2.84 22.20 -15.72
N ALA A 3 -3.61 21.12 -15.91
CA ALA A 3 -3.66 20.04 -14.93
C ALA A 3 -2.24 19.44 -14.86
N VAL A 4 -1.53 19.66 -13.76
CA VAL A 4 -0.33 18.88 -13.45
C VAL A 4 -0.80 17.44 -13.35
N ALA A 5 -0.37 16.59 -14.29
CA ALA A 5 -0.64 15.16 -14.20
C ALA A 5 -0.09 14.66 -12.87
N ALA A 6 -0.98 14.11 -12.03
CA ALA A 6 -0.55 13.53 -10.77
C ALA A 6 0.46 12.41 -11.07
N PRO A 7 1.58 12.32 -10.32
CA PRO A 7 2.57 11.29 -10.57
C PRO A 7 1.92 9.89 -10.46
N THR A 8 2.25 9.00 -11.40
CA THR A 8 1.70 7.63 -11.42
C THR A 8 2.12 6.88 -10.15
N VAL A 9 1.19 6.16 -9.52
CA VAL A 9 1.49 5.30 -8.36
C VAL A 9 2.50 4.23 -8.78
N ARG A 10 3.56 4.03 -7.99
CA ARG A 10 4.52 2.94 -8.20
C ARG A 10 3.96 1.66 -7.58
N LEU A 11 3.12 0.96 -8.34
CA LEU A 11 2.35 -0.19 -7.88
C LEU A 11 2.59 -1.38 -8.81
N ARG A 12 2.78 -2.57 -8.24
CA ARG A 12 2.79 -3.84 -8.97
C ARG A 12 1.87 -4.81 -8.26
N LEU A 13 0.85 -5.28 -8.97
CA LEU A 13 -0.11 -6.25 -8.47
C LEU A 13 0.17 -7.63 -9.06
N ALA A 14 -0.10 -8.67 -8.28
CA ALA A 14 -0.11 -10.02 -8.80
C ALA A 14 -1.19 -10.16 -9.89
N PRO A 15 -0.93 -10.93 -10.96
CA PRO A 15 -1.91 -11.18 -12.02
C PRO A 15 -3.04 -12.08 -11.51
N GLY A 16 -4.25 -11.89 -12.07
CA GLY A 16 -5.41 -12.74 -11.78
C GLY A 16 -6.15 -12.38 -10.49
N ASP A 17 -6.92 -13.34 -9.96
CA ASP A 17 -7.57 -13.21 -8.66
C ASP A 17 -6.59 -13.62 -7.55
N THR A 18 -6.41 -12.72 -6.59
CA THR A 18 -5.47 -12.89 -5.47
C THR A 18 -6.18 -12.88 -4.12
N ARG A 19 -7.52 -12.98 -4.12
CA ARG A 19 -8.30 -13.15 -2.88
C ARG A 19 -7.80 -14.36 -2.11
N GLY A 20 -7.49 -14.15 -0.84
CA GLY A 20 -6.99 -15.20 0.07
C GLY A 20 -5.48 -15.45 0.00
N LYS A 21 -4.75 -14.77 -0.88
CA LYS A 21 -3.28 -14.79 -0.89
C LYS A 21 -2.72 -13.95 0.27
N LEU A 22 -1.45 -14.18 0.60
CA LEU A 22 -0.77 -13.42 1.65
C LEU A 22 -0.48 -11.97 1.25
N LEU A 23 -0.21 -11.75 -0.04
CA LEU A 23 -0.01 -10.44 -0.63
C LEU A 23 -0.70 -10.39 -2.00
N ASP A 24 -1.28 -9.23 -2.30
CA ASP A 24 -1.86 -8.90 -3.61
C ASP A 24 -0.87 -8.18 -4.52
N GLY A 25 0.31 -7.83 -4.00
CA GLY A 25 1.34 -7.08 -4.69
C GLY A 25 2.17 -6.22 -3.76
N ALA A 26 2.81 -5.21 -4.33
CA ALA A 26 3.61 -4.24 -3.60
C ALA A 26 3.44 -2.83 -4.15
N TRP A 27 3.67 -1.88 -3.25
CA TRP A 27 3.61 -0.46 -3.50
C TRP A 27 4.89 0.23 -2.99
N TRP A 28 5.45 1.11 -3.82
CA TRP A 28 6.64 1.88 -3.49
C TRP A 28 6.31 3.37 -3.28
N PRO A 29 6.00 3.81 -2.05
CA PRO A 29 5.72 5.21 -1.72
C PRO A 29 6.89 6.12 -2.05
N ARG A 30 6.62 7.38 -2.43
CA ARG A 30 7.69 8.39 -2.66
C ARG A 30 8.14 9.06 -1.38
N THR A 31 7.26 9.10 -0.39
CA THR A 31 7.48 9.72 0.91
C THR A 31 7.00 8.79 2.02
N ASN A 32 7.49 9.01 3.23
CA ASN A 32 7.01 8.31 4.42
C ASN A 32 5.80 9.03 5.06
N ASP A 33 5.10 9.90 4.32
CA ASP A 33 3.83 10.51 4.74
C ASP A 33 2.66 9.80 4.06
N LEU A 34 2.03 8.89 4.81
CA LEU A 34 0.92 8.09 4.30
C LEU A 34 -0.23 8.97 3.80
N THR A 35 -0.47 10.13 4.41
CA THR A 35 -1.62 10.97 4.07
C THR A 35 -1.48 11.63 2.70
N THR A 36 -0.24 11.88 2.27
CA THR A 36 0.06 12.43 0.93
C THR A 36 0.04 11.36 -0.15
N GLU A 37 0.41 10.14 0.22
CA GLU A 37 0.59 9.03 -0.70
C GLU A 37 -0.73 8.27 -0.97
N LEU A 38 -1.54 8.05 0.07
CA LEU A 38 -2.73 7.20 0.00
C LEU A 38 -3.78 7.66 -1.02
N PRO A 39 -4.04 8.97 -1.24
CA PRO A 39 -5.06 9.40 -2.21
C PRO A 39 -4.83 8.84 -3.62
N GLN A 40 -3.58 8.81 -4.08
CA GLN A 40 -3.27 8.27 -5.40
C GLN A 40 -3.39 6.76 -5.44
N LEU A 41 -2.90 6.06 -4.40
CA LEU A 41 -3.04 4.61 -4.26
C LEU A 41 -4.52 4.18 -4.23
N VAL A 42 -5.35 4.90 -3.46
CA VAL A 42 -6.79 4.65 -3.35
C VAL A 42 -7.50 4.85 -4.69
N ALA A 43 -7.15 5.90 -5.44
CA ALA A 43 -7.73 6.14 -6.76
C ALA A 43 -7.43 4.98 -7.72
N GLU A 44 -6.17 4.51 -7.74
CA GLU A 44 -5.73 3.40 -8.60
C GLU A 44 -6.42 2.07 -8.25
N LEU A 45 -6.52 1.74 -6.96
CA LEU A 45 -7.12 0.47 -6.51
C LEU A 45 -8.64 0.47 -6.55
N SER A 46 -9.26 1.64 -6.36
CA SER A 46 -10.73 1.76 -6.37
C SER A 46 -11.33 1.40 -7.73
N GLY A 47 -10.59 1.66 -8.82
CA GLY A 47 -11.00 1.27 -10.18
C GLY A 47 -10.98 -0.23 -10.44
N ARG A 48 -10.37 -1.04 -9.55
CA ARG A 48 -10.08 -2.47 -9.78
C ARG A 48 -10.99 -3.41 -8.99
N ARG A 49 -11.15 -3.20 -7.67
CA ARG A 49 -11.98 -4.04 -6.77
C ARG A 49 -13.16 -3.28 -6.14
N GLY A 50 -13.36 -2.02 -6.53
CA GLY A 50 -14.39 -1.15 -5.97
C GLY A 50 -13.85 -0.19 -4.91
N THR A 51 -14.73 0.67 -4.41
CA THR A 51 -14.34 1.81 -3.55
C THR A 51 -13.64 1.35 -2.28
N ILE A 52 -12.40 1.81 -2.07
CA ILE A 52 -11.67 1.64 -0.82
C ILE A 52 -12.25 2.57 0.25
N THR A 53 -12.50 2.02 1.44
CA THR A 53 -13.11 2.75 2.57
C THR A 53 -12.23 2.79 3.81
N HIS A 54 -11.28 1.85 3.94
CA HIS A 54 -10.36 1.77 5.07
C HIS A 54 -8.94 1.47 4.59
N ALA A 55 -7.95 2.02 5.29
CA ALA A 55 -6.55 1.63 5.17
C ALA A 55 -5.97 1.40 6.56
N LEU A 56 -5.29 0.27 6.71
CA LEU A 56 -4.63 -0.14 7.93
C LEU A 56 -3.12 -0.09 7.69
N ALA A 57 -2.40 0.56 8.59
CA ALA A 57 -0.96 0.71 8.51
C ALA A 57 -0.31 0.60 9.89
N ARG A 58 0.95 0.19 9.90
CA ARG A 58 1.79 0.22 11.08
C ARG A 58 2.17 1.65 11.42
N THR A 59 1.94 2.07 12.67
CA THR A 59 2.23 3.45 13.11
C THR A 59 3.70 3.83 12.94
N GLU A 60 4.61 2.91 13.25
CA GLU A 60 6.05 3.16 13.25
C GLU A 60 6.66 3.26 11.84
N ASP A 61 5.95 2.80 10.81
CA ASP A 61 6.43 2.83 9.43
C ASP A 61 6.21 4.19 8.75
N TRP A 62 5.41 5.07 9.37
CA TRP A 62 4.95 6.33 8.75
C TRP A 62 5.15 7.53 9.65
N GLN A 63 5.48 8.67 9.03
CA GLN A 63 5.66 9.94 9.70
C GLN A 63 4.35 10.44 10.33
N ALA A 64 4.46 11.02 11.52
CA ALA A 64 3.35 11.72 12.17
C ALA A 64 3.00 13.04 11.44
N PRO A 65 1.74 13.49 11.44
CA PRO A 65 0.64 13.00 12.27
C PRO A 65 -0.08 11.77 11.71
N HIS A 66 -0.74 11.01 12.60
CA HIS A 66 -1.52 9.79 12.27
C HIS A 66 -3.03 10.07 12.37
N PRO A 67 -3.64 10.82 11.42
CA PRO A 67 -5.06 11.17 11.50
C PRO A 67 -5.94 9.96 11.29
N LYS A 68 -7.18 9.98 11.80
CA LYS A 68 -8.16 8.89 11.62
C LYS A 68 -8.81 8.86 10.22
N ARG A 69 -8.62 9.91 9.42
CA ARG A 69 -9.21 10.08 8.09
C ARG A 69 -8.27 10.88 7.20
N LEU A 70 -8.32 10.63 5.89
CA LEU A 70 -7.62 11.46 4.93
C LEU A 70 -8.15 12.90 4.95
N PRO A 71 -7.27 13.91 5.11
CA PRO A 71 -7.67 15.31 4.97
C PRO A 71 -8.18 15.62 3.56
N GLY A 72 -9.23 16.42 3.46
CA GLY A 72 -9.75 16.89 2.16
C GLY A 72 -10.53 15.87 1.32
N ASP A 73 -10.61 14.61 1.74
CA ASP A 73 -11.38 13.58 1.04
C ASP A 73 -12.87 13.61 1.44
N ARG A 74 -13.76 13.89 0.48
CA ARG A 74 -15.21 13.88 0.69
C ARG A 74 -15.77 12.47 0.92
N ARG A 75 -15.06 11.43 0.48
CA ARG A 75 -15.38 10.02 0.71
C ARG A 75 -14.39 9.39 1.70
N ALA A 76 -13.93 10.24 2.64
CA ALA A 76 -12.85 10.02 3.60
C ALA A 76 -12.57 8.55 3.95
N VAL A 77 -11.56 7.99 3.29
CA VAL A 77 -10.93 6.73 3.69
C VAL A 77 -10.53 6.84 5.15
N ARG A 78 -10.98 5.87 5.95
CA ARG A 78 -10.61 5.78 7.36
C ARG A 78 -9.22 5.18 7.48
N LEU A 79 -8.38 5.85 8.25
CA LEU A 79 -7.04 5.39 8.57
C LEU A 79 -7.06 4.74 9.94
N ALA A 80 -6.61 3.50 10.00
CA ALA A 80 -6.46 2.74 11.23
C ALA A 80 -4.98 2.41 11.45
N TRP A 81 -4.47 2.82 12.60
CA TRP A 81 -3.06 2.76 12.94
C TRP A 81 -2.85 1.70 14.01
N PHE A 82 -2.01 0.70 13.73
CA PHE A 82 -1.78 -0.42 14.64
C PHE A 82 -0.28 -0.72 14.76
N SER A 83 0.28 -0.62 15.96
CA SER A 83 1.66 -1.06 16.22
C SER A 83 1.84 -2.57 16.05
N SER A 84 0.75 -3.34 16.07
CA SER A 84 0.75 -4.79 15.81
C SER A 84 0.67 -5.17 14.34
N GLN A 85 0.40 -4.21 13.44
CA GLN A 85 0.43 -4.48 12.00
C GLN A 85 1.84 -4.96 11.61
N PRO A 86 1.97 -5.98 10.74
CA PRO A 86 3.27 -6.39 10.22
C PRO A 86 4.03 -5.21 9.61
N HIS A 87 5.35 -5.15 9.85
CA HIS A 87 6.20 -4.14 9.23
C HIS A 87 6.15 -4.22 7.71
N GLY A 88 6.07 -3.07 7.06
CA GLY A 88 6.03 -2.96 5.62
C GLY A 88 4.76 -3.52 4.99
N LEU A 89 3.65 -3.60 5.72
CA LEU A 89 2.35 -4.00 5.18
C LEU A 89 1.34 -2.85 5.27
N VAL A 90 0.69 -2.55 4.15
CA VAL A 90 -0.57 -1.77 4.13
C VAL A 90 -1.72 -2.67 3.71
N THR A 91 -2.81 -2.63 4.47
CA THR A 91 -4.05 -3.34 4.12
C THR A 91 -5.13 -2.33 3.75
N LEU A 92 -5.68 -2.43 2.54
CA LEU A 92 -6.73 -1.54 2.03
C LEU A 92 -8.02 -2.33 1.86
N MET A 93 -9.11 -1.89 2.46
CA MET A 93 -10.38 -2.62 2.45
C MET A 93 -11.45 -1.88 1.65
N THR A 94 -12.21 -2.60 0.85
CA THR A 94 -13.39 -2.07 0.16
C THR A 94 -14.58 -1.97 1.12
N ASP A 95 -15.71 -1.49 0.60
CA ASP A 95 -16.95 -1.30 1.37
C ASP A 95 -17.34 -2.53 2.21
N PHE A 96 -17.57 -2.29 3.50
CA PHE A 96 -17.86 -3.27 4.55
C PHE A 96 -16.96 -4.54 4.55
N GLY A 97 -15.69 -4.41 4.14
CA GLY A 97 -14.70 -5.50 4.21
C GLY A 97 -14.98 -6.68 3.27
N ARG A 98 -15.78 -6.48 2.22
CA ARG A 98 -16.08 -7.53 1.22
C ARG A 98 -14.86 -7.95 0.42
N ASP A 99 -13.91 -7.05 0.25
CA ASP A 99 -12.67 -7.28 -0.47
C ASP A 99 -11.55 -6.45 0.18
N ARG A 100 -10.31 -6.85 -0.08
CA ARG A 100 -9.14 -6.12 0.39
C ARG A 100 -7.93 -6.27 -0.52
N TYR A 101 -6.94 -5.42 -0.30
CA TYR A 101 -5.59 -5.55 -0.79
C TYR A 101 -4.63 -5.58 0.39
N ASP A 102 -3.77 -6.59 0.45
CA ASP A 102 -2.62 -6.67 1.32
C ASP A 102 -1.38 -6.39 0.46
N LEU A 103 -0.74 -5.22 0.64
CA LEU A 103 0.38 -4.78 -0.18
C LEU A 103 1.66 -4.65 0.65
N ALA A 104 2.75 -5.22 0.15
CA ALA A 104 4.07 -4.94 0.69
C ALA A 104 4.47 -3.49 0.36
N ILE A 105 4.98 -2.77 1.35
CA ILE A 105 5.49 -1.40 1.21
C ILE A 105 7.00 -1.50 1.02
N VAL A 106 7.48 -1.02 -0.13
CA VAL A 106 8.92 -0.87 -0.36
C VAL A 106 9.40 0.40 0.37
N PRO A 107 10.52 0.37 1.12
CA PRO A 107 11.11 1.55 1.73
C PRO A 107 11.35 2.67 0.72
N VAL A 108 11.12 3.92 1.14
CA VAL A 108 11.19 5.10 0.26
C VAL A 108 12.60 5.31 -0.32
N ASP A 109 13.61 4.87 0.41
CA ASP A 109 15.05 4.95 0.16
C ASP A 109 15.63 3.71 -0.53
N ALA A 110 14.82 2.67 -0.75
CA ALA A 110 15.24 1.50 -1.51
C ALA A 110 15.75 1.90 -2.91
N THR A 111 16.78 1.22 -3.40
CA THR A 111 17.23 1.40 -4.78
C THR A 111 16.18 0.86 -5.76
N GLY A 112 16.26 1.27 -7.03
CA GLY A 112 15.36 0.74 -8.06
C GLY A 112 15.41 -0.78 -8.19
N GLU A 113 16.60 -1.38 -8.06
CA GLU A 113 16.79 -2.84 -8.12
C GLU A 113 16.15 -3.55 -6.92
N GLN A 114 16.33 -3.01 -5.72
CA GLN A 114 15.71 -3.52 -4.50
C GLN A 114 14.18 -3.44 -4.60
N ALA A 115 13.66 -2.29 -5.05
CA ALA A 115 12.24 -2.08 -5.24
C ALA A 115 11.66 -3.08 -6.26
N GLU A 116 12.29 -3.23 -7.43
CA GLU A 116 11.85 -4.19 -8.44
C GLU A 116 11.86 -5.62 -7.92
N THR A 117 12.89 -6.00 -7.15
CA THR A 117 13.00 -7.34 -6.56
C THR A 117 11.86 -7.63 -5.59
N VAL A 118 11.58 -6.71 -4.66
CA VAL A 118 10.46 -6.83 -3.71
C VAL A 118 9.14 -6.84 -4.44
N MET A 119 8.96 -5.92 -5.38
CA MET A 119 7.70 -5.76 -6.09
C MET A 119 7.40 -6.98 -6.97
N ALA A 120 8.40 -7.57 -7.61
CA ALA A 120 8.26 -8.81 -8.35
C ALA A 120 7.91 -9.98 -7.42
N ALA A 121 8.60 -10.10 -6.28
CA ALA A 121 8.36 -11.14 -5.29
C ALA A 121 6.96 -11.07 -4.66
N ALA A 122 6.47 -9.85 -4.36
CA ALA A 122 5.14 -9.65 -3.79
C ALA A 122 4.00 -9.85 -4.80
N ALA A 123 4.30 -9.71 -6.09
CA ALA A 123 3.37 -9.93 -7.20
C ALA A 123 3.45 -11.35 -7.78
N ASP A 124 4.24 -12.23 -7.18
CA ASP A 124 4.32 -13.64 -7.55
C ASP A 124 3.02 -14.35 -7.12
N PRO A 125 2.20 -14.88 -8.06
CA PRO A 125 0.96 -15.54 -7.71
C PRO A 125 1.17 -16.81 -6.85
N ASP A 126 2.36 -17.41 -6.88
CA ASP A 126 2.70 -18.61 -6.11
C ASP A 126 3.52 -18.25 -4.84
N GLY A 127 3.68 -16.95 -4.55
CA GLY A 127 4.44 -16.45 -3.42
C GLY A 127 3.77 -16.70 -2.07
N GLU A 128 4.52 -17.29 -1.13
CA GLU A 128 4.08 -17.57 0.24
C GLU A 128 4.74 -16.66 1.30
N ARG A 129 5.48 -15.65 0.88
CA ARG A 129 6.21 -14.74 1.79
C ARG A 129 5.31 -13.62 2.28
N ARG A 130 5.46 -13.26 3.55
CA ARG A 130 4.80 -12.07 4.12
C ARG A 130 5.67 -10.84 3.87
N ALA A 131 5.07 -9.65 4.00
CA ALA A 131 5.80 -8.40 3.77
C ALA A 131 7.11 -8.28 4.58
N PRO A 132 7.19 -8.59 5.88
CA PRO A 132 8.46 -8.52 6.61
C PRO A 132 9.56 -9.42 6.04
N ASP A 133 9.19 -10.60 5.54
CA ASP A 133 10.14 -11.57 4.98
C ASP A 133 10.70 -11.06 3.63
N LEU A 134 9.89 -10.34 2.86
CA LEU A 134 10.32 -9.71 1.60
C LEU A 134 11.29 -8.55 1.81
N LEU A 135 11.21 -7.88 2.96
CA LEU A 135 12.00 -6.70 3.29
C LEU A 135 13.28 -7.04 4.06
N THR A 136 13.48 -8.32 4.38
CA THR A 136 14.68 -8.76 5.10
C THR A 136 15.93 -8.46 4.28
N GLY A 137 16.85 -7.66 4.84
CA GLY A 137 18.08 -7.23 4.16
C GLY A 137 17.96 -5.90 3.40
N LEU A 138 16.76 -5.31 3.33
CA LEU A 138 16.58 -3.91 2.95
C LEU A 138 16.74 -3.07 4.21
N THR A 139 17.98 -2.88 4.64
CA THR A 139 18.27 -1.90 5.69
C THR A 139 18.23 -0.50 5.09
N ALA A 140 17.41 0.36 5.68
CA ALA A 140 17.57 1.82 5.61
C ALA A 140 18.91 2.25 6.25
#